data_AF-F8PIX4-F1
#
_entry.id   AF-F8PIX4-F1
#
_cell.length_a   1.000
_cell.length_b   1.000
_cell.length_c   1.000
_cell.angle_alpha   90.00
_cell.angle_beta   90.00
_cell.angle_gamma   90.00
#
_symmetry.space_group_name_H-M   'P 1'
#
loop_
_entity.id
_entity.type
_entity.pdbx_description
1 polymer ?
#
loop_
_entity_poly.entity_id
_entity_poly.type
_entity_poly.pdbx_seq_one_letter_code
_entity_poly.pdbx_strand_id
1 'polypeptide(L)' 'MTIEDPHYPLLYYRAIKLDTDAQLILRPPTFMNQSARPSRSSQGSSNLPTQPTAPPTATLPTAPRVPFLCYGCGKT' A
#
# COMPACT_ATOMS: atom_id res chain seq x y z
N MET A 1 -20.02 14.31 -2.63
CA MET A 1 -19.36 13.23 -1.87
C MET A 1 -17.92 13.66 -1.65
N THR A 2 -17.64 14.22 -0.48
CA THR A 2 -16.29 14.66 -0.13
C THR A 2 -15.62 13.58 0.74
N ILE A 3 -14.30 13.59 0.82
CA ILE A 3 -13.56 12.54 1.55
C ILE A 3 -13.75 12.65 3.07
N GLU A 4 -14.21 13.79 3.55
CA GLU A 4 -14.53 14.09 4.95
C GLU A 4 -15.91 13.55 5.37
N ASP A 5 -16.74 13.08 4.42
CA ASP A 5 -18.02 12.46 4.74
C ASP A 5 -17.76 11.13 5.47
N PRO A 6 -18.32 10.91 6.68
CA PRO A 6 -18.15 9.66 7.42
C PRO A 6 -18.65 8.43 6.66
N HIS A 7 -19.55 8.60 5.69
CA HIS A 7 -20.07 7.52 4.85
C HIS A 7 -19.25 7.30 3.57
N TYR A 8 -18.30 8.19 3.26
CA TYR A 8 -17.46 8.10 2.07
C TYR A 8 -16.78 6.73 1.91
N PRO A 9 -16.20 6.11 2.97
CA PRO A 9 -15.55 4.80 2.83
C PRO A 9 -16.52 3.70 2.39
N LEU A 10 -17.76 3.73 2.88
CA LEU A 10 -18.79 2.75 2.51
C LEU A 10 -19.23 2.94 1.05
N LEU A 11 -19.39 4.19 0.62
CA LEU A 11 -19.79 4.53 -0.74
C LEU A 11 -18.68 4.22 -1.74
N TYR A 12 -17.42 4.52 -1.39
CA TYR A 12 -16.23 4.12 -2.15
C TYR A 12 -16.22 2.61 -2.36
N TYR A 13 -16.40 1.82 -1.29
CA TYR A 13 -16.35 0.37 -1.38
C TYR A 13 -17.49 -0.23 -2.22
N ARG A 14 -18.69 0.37 -2.16
CA ARG A 14 -19.79 -0.02 -3.04
C ARG A 14 -19.50 0.30 -4.50
N ALA A 15 -18.96 1.48 -4.78
CA ALA A 15 -18.64 1.90 -6.13
C ALA A 15 -17.62 0.96 -6.79
N ILE A 16 -16.52 0.69 -6.10
CA ILE A 16 -15.44 -0.18 -6.65
C ILE A 16 -15.87 -1.65 -6.81
N LYS A 17 -16.88 -2.11 -6.06
CA LYS A 17 -17.44 -3.47 -6.20
C LYS A 17 -18.37 -3.60 -7.39
N LEU A 18 -19.08 -2.52 -7.72
CA LEU A 18 -20.00 -2.48 -8.87
C LEU A 18 -19.23 -2.22 -10.16
N ASP A 19 -18.24 -1.34 -10.09
CA ASP A 19 -17.41 -0.93 -11.21
C ASP A 19 -15.96 -0.77 -10.72
N THR A 20 -15.09 -1.66 -11.19
CA THR A 20 -13.68 -1.64 -10.80
C THR A 20 -12.98 -0.36 -11.29
N ASP A 21 -13.42 0.20 -12.41
CA ASP A 21 -12.84 1.41 -13.00
C ASP A 21 -13.18 2.66 -12.18
N ALA A 22 -14.16 2.59 -11.27
CA ALA A 22 -14.43 3.65 -10.33
C ALA A 22 -13.22 4.00 -9.44
N GLN A 23 -12.26 3.07 -9.27
CA GLN A 23 -10.99 3.34 -8.58
C GLN A 23 -10.11 4.38 -9.28
N LEU A 24 -10.28 4.58 -10.59
CA LEU A 24 -9.50 5.56 -11.37
C LEU A 24 -9.98 6.99 -11.15
N ILE A 25 -11.22 7.16 -10.70
CA ILE A 25 -11.90 8.45 -10.60
C ILE A 25 -12.10 8.84 -9.12
N LEU A 26 -12.38 7.85 -8.27
CA LEU A 26 -12.62 8.06 -6.83
C LEU A 26 -11.31 8.00 -6.05
N ARG A 27 -11.11 8.97 -5.15
CA ARG A 27 -9.98 8.93 -4.22
C ARG A 27 -10.21 7.83 -3.17
N PRO A 28 -9.19 7.01 -2.86
CA PRO A 28 -9.29 6.09 -1.73
C PRO A 28 -9.53 6.83 -0.42
N PRO A 29 -10.35 6.29 0.50
CA PRO A 29 -10.53 6.87 1.81
C PRO A 29 -9.19 6.88 2.57
N THR A 30 -8.82 8.04 3.10
CA THR A 30 -7.65 8.18 3.96
C THR A 30 -7.97 7.60 5.33
N PHE A 31 -7.77 6.29 5.49
CA PHE A 31 -7.67 5.71 6.82
C PHE A 31 -6.38 6.25 7.44
N MET A 32 -6.48 7.29 8.27
CA MET A 32 -5.39 7.66 9.16
C MET A 32 -5.14 6.45 10.06
N ASN A 33 -4.13 5.68 9.68
CA ASN A 33 -3.66 4.51 10.40
C ASN A 33 -3.03 5.04 11.71
N GLN A 34 -3.85 5.19 12.76
CA GLN A 34 -3.36 5.62 14.09
C GLN A 34 -2.39 4.61 14.72
N SER A 35 -2.06 3.51 14.03
CA SER A 35 -1.20 2.43 14.55
C SER A 35 0.09 2.19 13.76
N ALA A 36 0.44 3.03 12.78
CA ALA A 36 1.72 2.91 12.07
C ALA A 36 2.64 4.09 12.43
N ARG A 37 3.19 4.10 13.65
CA ARG A 37 4.35 4.92 13.98
C ARG A 37 5.57 4.31 13.30
N PRO A 38 6.22 4.95 12.32
CA PRO A 38 7.52 4.48 11.84
C PRO A 38 8.53 4.77 12.95
N SER A 39 9.22 3.74 13.45
CA SER A 39 10.43 3.95 14.25
C SER A 39 11.44 4.71 13.41
N ARG A 40 11.71 5.97 13.77
CA ARG A 40 12.79 6.77 13.19
C ARG A 40 14.13 6.13 13.54
N SER A 41 14.76 5.43 12.60
CA SER A 41 16.20 5.22 12.62
C SER A 41 16.87 6.46 12.02
N SER A 42 17.51 7.25 12.87
CA SER A 42 18.37 8.37 12.51
C SER A 42 19.65 7.87 11.82
N GLN A 43 19.87 8.24 10.55
CA GLN A 43 21.20 8.12 9.95
C GLN A 43 21.42 9.12 8.81
N GLY A 44 22.40 10.00 9.01
CA GLY A 44 23.37 10.38 7.97
C GLY A 44 22.97 11.46 6.98
N SER A 45 23.25 12.72 7.36
CA SER A 45 23.46 13.83 6.43
C SER A 45 24.73 13.61 5.60
N SER A 46 24.65 13.72 4.27
CA SER A 46 25.65 14.43 3.46
C SER A 46 25.14 14.63 2.02
N ASN A 47 25.11 15.89 1.57
CA ASN A 47 24.82 16.30 0.20
C ASN A 47 26.15 16.48 -0.55
N LEU A 48 26.36 15.85 -1.72
CA LEU A 48 26.95 16.39 -2.97
C LEU A 48 27.22 15.26 -4.02
N PRO A 49 27.49 15.54 -5.34
CA PRO A 49 26.60 15.07 -6.41
C PRO A 49 27.27 14.27 -7.56
N THR A 50 26.41 13.77 -8.46
CA THR A 50 26.63 13.44 -9.89
C THR A 50 27.31 12.11 -10.25
N GLN A 51 26.56 11.18 -10.87
CA GLN A 51 26.76 10.65 -12.25
C GLN A 51 25.73 9.51 -12.54
N PRO A 52 25.19 9.37 -13.78
CA PRO A 52 24.18 8.34 -14.06
C PRO A 52 24.85 6.99 -14.24
N THR A 53 24.50 6.02 -13.38
CA THR A 53 24.84 4.61 -13.56
C THR A 53 23.53 3.87 -13.87
N ALA A 54 23.62 2.93 -14.81
CA ALA A 54 22.53 2.09 -15.33
C ALA A 54 21.50 1.66 -14.27
N PRO A 55 20.23 1.38 -14.67
CA PRO A 55 19.21 0.97 -13.70
C PRO A 55 19.74 -0.21 -12.88
N PRO A 56 19.79 -0.12 -11.54
CA PRO A 56 20.01 -1.31 -10.73
C PRO A 56 18.81 -2.21 -10.98
N THR A 57 19.05 -3.39 -11.57
CA THR A 57 18.07 -4.47 -11.55
C THR A 57 17.70 -4.70 -10.09
N ALA A 58 16.53 -4.22 -9.70
CA ALA A 58 16.01 -4.38 -8.36
C ALA A 58 15.72 -5.86 -8.14
N THR A 59 16.68 -6.59 -7.58
CA THR A 59 16.41 -7.88 -6.96
C THR A 59 15.52 -7.57 -5.76
N LEU A 60 14.20 -7.67 -5.95
CA LEU A 60 13.23 -7.51 -4.87
C LEU A 60 13.61 -8.49 -3.76
N PRO A 61 13.70 -8.05 -2.49
CA PRO A 61 13.79 -8.99 -1.38
C PRO A 61 12.52 -9.85 -1.41
N THR A 62 12.68 -11.13 -1.72
CA THR A 62 11.59 -12.09 -1.65
C THR A 62 11.22 -12.20 -0.17
N ALA A 63 10.13 -11.54 0.22
CA ALA A 63 9.56 -11.69 1.55
C ALA A 63 9.33 -13.19 1.82
N PRO A 64 9.61 -13.69 3.04
CA PRO A 64 9.32 -15.08 3.40
C PRO A 64 7.84 -15.37 3.11
N ARG A 65 7.57 -16.25 2.15
CA ARG A 65 6.20 -16.69 1.86
C ARG A 65 5.77 -17.59 3.00
N VAL A 66 4.98 -17.06 3.92
CA VAL A 66 4.33 -17.87 4.94
C VAL A 66 3.34 -18.80 4.23
N PRO A 67 3.44 -20.13 4.41
CA PRO A 67 2.50 -21.06 3.78
C PRO A 67 1.09 -20.79 4.30
N PHE A 68 0.13 -20.69 3.37
CA PHE A 68 -1.27 -20.46 3.72
C PHE A 68 -1.98 -21.80 3.85
N LEU A 69 -2.67 -22.02 4.97
CA LEU A 69 -3.48 -23.22 5.16
C LEU A 69 -4.84 -23.06 4.48
N CYS A 70 -5.19 -23.98 3.60
CA CYS A 70 -6.52 -24.03 3.01
C CYS A 70 -7.54 -24.63 4.00
N TYR A 71 -8.52 -23.85 4.44
CA TYR A 71 -9.56 -24.32 5.37
C TYR A 71 -10.55 -25.33 4.77
N GLY A 72 -10.59 -25.48 3.44
CA GLY A 72 -11.44 -26.48 2.78
C GLY A 72 -10.82 -27.86 2.72
N CYS A 73 -9.49 -27.96 2.60
CA CYS A 73 -8.81 -29.24 2.39
C CYS A 73 -7.63 -29.52 3.34
N GLY A 74 -7.32 -28.59 4.25
CA GLY A 74 -6.31 -28.75 5.30
C GLY A 74 -4.87 -28.81 4.80
N LYS A 75 -4.59 -28.38 3.56
CA LYS A 75 -3.25 -28.41 2.96
C LYS A 75 -2.62 -27.02 2.98
N THR A 76 -1.30 -26.99 3.14
CA THR A 76 -0.42 -25.80 3.11
C THR A 76 0.41 -25.73 1.85
#